data_AF-A0A2E7DCR1-F1
#
_entry.id   AF-A0A2E7DCR1-F1
#
_cell.length_a   1.000
_cell.length_b   1.000
_cell.length_c   1.000
_cell.angle_alpha   90.00
_cell.angle_beta   90.00
_cell.angle_gamma   90.00
#
_symmetry.space_group_name_H-M   'P 1'
#
loop_
_entity.id
_entity.type
_entity.pdbx_description
1 polymer ?
#
loop_
_entity_poly.entity_id
_entity_poly.type
_entity_poly.pdbx_seq_one_letter_code
_entity_poly.pdbx_strand_id
1 'polypeptide(L)'
;DMSVVCFIRSDHGHWASQLVAPYVDEEVAWAIKHHQSLRFLPAPEFDYEYPKLYAMAFGEEYDPPPYIKAEWDYCANHKWYGSAMQVVLNDLYAFDPDKIVELDEFGDIIGRNFRQPDEGLGFDGSPVAHMWRTMIWPNNFL
;
A
#
# COMPACT_ATOMS: atom_id res chain seq x y z
N ASP A 1 9.99 -16.18 13.23
CA ASP A 1 8.70 -15.56 12.88
C ASP A 1 8.73 -15.17 11.41
N MET A 2 8.24 -16.01 10.50
CA MET A 2 8.29 -15.69 9.07
C MET A 2 7.23 -14.66 8.66
N SER A 3 6.14 -14.54 9.44
CA SER A 3 5.07 -13.56 9.22
C SER A 3 5.51 -12.12 9.52
N VAL A 4 6.29 -11.91 10.58
CA VAL A 4 6.72 -10.56 11.01
C VAL A 4 7.94 -10.06 10.24
N VAL A 5 8.87 -10.92 9.80
CA VAL A 5 10.09 -10.44 9.10
C VAL A 5 10.07 -10.60 7.57
N CYS A 6 9.27 -11.49 6.98
CA CYS A 6 9.39 -11.80 5.54
C CYS A 6 8.09 -11.91 4.75
N PHE A 7 6.99 -12.43 5.31
CA PHE A 7 5.80 -12.78 4.53
C PHE A 7 5.09 -11.55 3.94
N ILE A 8 4.74 -10.61 4.81
CA ILE A 8 4.04 -9.38 4.37
C ILE A 8 5.05 -8.39 3.80
N ARG A 9 6.26 -8.29 4.37
CA ARG A 9 7.23 -7.24 4.03
C ARG A 9 7.67 -7.26 2.56
N SER A 10 7.92 -8.45 1.98
CA SER A 10 8.41 -8.56 0.61
C SER A 10 7.39 -8.09 -0.42
N ASP A 11 6.10 -8.30 -0.17
CA ASP A 11 5.00 -7.99 -1.09
C ASP A 11 3.86 -7.18 -0.45
N HIS A 12 4.23 -6.26 0.44
CA HIS A 12 3.29 -5.47 1.24
C HIS A 12 2.22 -4.75 0.40
N GLY A 13 2.56 -4.24 -0.79
CA GLY A 13 1.58 -3.63 -1.70
C GLY A 13 0.52 -4.62 -2.15
N HIS A 14 0.93 -5.85 -2.50
CA HIS A 14 0.00 -6.92 -2.88
C HIS A 14 -0.87 -7.37 -1.70
N TRP A 15 -0.29 -7.57 -0.53
CA TRP A 15 -1.02 -7.97 0.67
C TRP A 15 -2.05 -6.92 1.10
N ALA A 16 -1.65 -5.65 1.13
CA ALA A 16 -2.53 -4.53 1.46
C ALA A 16 -3.64 -4.36 0.43
N SER A 17 -3.30 -4.45 -0.87
CA SER A 17 -4.28 -4.39 -1.96
C SER A 17 -5.33 -5.50 -1.84
N GLN A 18 -4.91 -6.75 -1.60
CA GLN A 18 -5.83 -7.86 -1.39
C GLN A 18 -6.78 -7.58 -0.22
N LEU A 19 -6.24 -7.17 0.93
CA LEU A 19 -7.00 -6.89 2.14
C LEU A 19 -8.10 -5.85 1.93
N VAL A 20 -7.82 -4.78 1.18
CA VAL A 20 -8.75 -3.65 1.01
C VAL A 20 -9.63 -3.74 -0.23
N ALA A 21 -9.27 -4.53 -1.24
CA ALA A 21 -9.94 -4.58 -2.54
C ALA A 21 -11.47 -4.77 -2.48
N PRO A 22 -12.05 -5.57 -1.57
CA PRO A 22 -13.51 -5.69 -1.48
C PRO A 22 -14.21 -4.39 -1.06
N TYR A 23 -13.51 -3.48 -0.41
CA TYR A 23 -14.09 -2.32 0.27
C TYR A 23 -13.81 -0.99 -0.42
N VAL A 24 -12.95 -0.95 -1.45
CA VAL A 24 -12.56 0.29 -2.14
C VAL A 24 -12.71 0.15 -3.65
N ASP A 25 -12.61 1.26 -4.37
CA ASP A 25 -12.58 1.22 -5.84
C ASP A 25 -11.36 0.45 -6.38
N GLU A 26 -11.52 -0.16 -7.54
CA GLU A 26 -10.45 -0.91 -8.22
C GLU A 26 -9.19 -0.05 -8.40
N GLU A 27 -9.37 1.24 -8.70
CA GLU A 27 -8.26 2.20 -8.81
C GLU A 27 -7.46 2.32 -7.51
N VAL A 28 -8.12 2.40 -6.36
CA VAL A 28 -7.46 2.49 -5.05
C VAL A 28 -6.72 1.20 -4.74
N ALA A 29 -7.36 0.05 -4.96
CA ALA A 29 -6.72 -1.25 -4.77
C ALA A 29 -5.52 -1.44 -5.71
N TRP A 30 -5.62 -0.97 -6.96
CA TRP A 30 -4.54 -1.01 -7.95
C TRP A 30 -3.38 -0.09 -7.54
N ALA A 31 -3.67 1.13 -7.10
CA ALA A 31 -2.68 2.09 -6.61
C ALA A 31 -1.90 1.52 -5.41
N ILE A 32 -2.61 0.96 -4.43
CA ILE A 32 -2.00 0.29 -3.26
C ILE A 32 -1.17 -0.92 -3.68
N LYS A 33 -1.59 -1.69 -4.69
CA LYS A 33 -0.79 -2.82 -5.16
C LYS A 33 0.56 -2.38 -5.72
N HIS A 34 0.50 -1.43 -6.65
CA HIS A 34 1.60 -1.13 -7.54
C HIS A 34 2.56 -0.06 -7.02
N HIS A 35 2.18 0.72 -5.99
CA HIS A 35 3.11 1.66 -5.34
C HIS A 35 4.41 0.99 -4.86
N GLN A 36 4.33 -0.29 -4.47
CA GLN A 36 5.47 -1.07 -3.98
C GLN A 36 6.63 -1.11 -4.98
N SER A 37 6.35 -1.21 -6.28
CA SER A 37 7.39 -1.31 -7.32
C SER A 37 7.82 0.06 -7.79
N LEU A 38 6.88 1.03 -7.82
CA LEU A 38 7.12 2.40 -8.23
C LEU A 38 8.13 3.14 -7.35
N ARG A 39 8.13 2.87 -6.04
CA ARG A 39 9.03 3.54 -5.09
C ARG A 39 10.53 3.26 -5.29
N PHE A 40 10.89 2.24 -6.06
CA PHE A 40 12.29 1.82 -6.27
C PHE A 40 12.99 2.54 -7.42
N LEU A 41 12.30 3.37 -8.19
CA LEU A 41 12.87 4.11 -9.31
C LEU A 41 12.39 5.57 -9.26
N PRO A 42 13.21 6.53 -9.72
CA PRO A 42 12.83 7.94 -9.75
C PRO A 42 11.70 8.18 -10.76
N ALA A 43 10.85 9.17 -10.47
CA ALA A 43 9.80 9.65 -11.35
C ALA A 43 9.78 11.20 -11.31
N PRO A 44 10.67 11.87 -12.07
CA PRO A 44 10.85 13.32 -12.02
C PRO A 44 9.59 14.14 -12.34
N GLU A 45 8.68 13.60 -13.14
CA GLU A 45 7.39 14.21 -13.46
C GLU A 45 6.45 14.36 -12.25
N PHE A 46 6.71 13.62 -11.16
CA PHE A 46 6.02 13.73 -9.88
C PHE A 46 6.90 14.36 -8.78
N ASP A 47 8.06 14.94 -9.14
CA ASP A 47 9.06 15.44 -8.18
C ASP A 47 9.55 14.34 -7.22
N TYR A 48 9.61 13.09 -7.71
CA TYR A 48 10.02 11.93 -6.94
C TYR A 48 11.44 11.50 -7.32
N GLU A 49 12.40 11.83 -6.47
CA GLU A 49 13.77 11.29 -6.54
C GLU A 49 13.87 9.98 -5.76
N TYR A 50 14.85 9.13 -6.10
CA TYR A 50 15.08 7.90 -5.35
C TYR A 50 15.40 8.22 -3.87
N PRO A 51 14.65 7.68 -2.89
CA PRO A 51 14.77 8.10 -1.50
C PRO A 51 16.14 7.83 -0.90
N LYS A 52 16.69 8.80 -0.17
CA LYS A 52 17.93 8.62 0.62
C LYS A 52 17.84 7.45 1.59
N LEU A 53 16.65 7.23 2.18
CA LEU A 53 16.39 6.09 3.06
C LEU A 53 16.65 4.75 2.35
N TYR A 54 16.28 4.64 1.08
CA TYR A 54 16.46 3.40 0.32
C TYR A 54 17.90 3.22 -0.14
N ALA A 55 18.59 4.30 -0.51
CA ALA A 55 20.04 4.25 -0.72
C ALA A 55 20.78 3.79 0.54
N MET A 56 20.37 4.25 1.73
CA MET A 56 20.94 3.78 3.01
C MET A 56 20.59 2.33 3.32
N ALA A 57 19.35 1.90 3.06
CA ALA A 57 18.87 0.57 3.41
C ALA A 57 19.37 -0.53 2.46
N PHE A 58 19.50 -0.24 1.16
CA PHE A 58 19.82 -1.22 0.12
C PHE A 58 21.21 -1.01 -0.51
N GLY A 59 21.82 0.16 -0.31
CA GLY A 59 23.06 0.59 -0.95
C GLY A 59 22.80 1.52 -2.15
N GLU A 60 23.75 2.42 -2.41
CA GLU A 60 23.69 3.36 -3.55
C GLU A 60 23.69 2.65 -4.91
N GLU A 61 24.27 1.45 -4.97
CA GLU A 61 24.36 0.62 -6.17
C GLU A 61 23.24 -0.43 -6.26
N TYR A 62 22.21 -0.33 -5.42
CA TYR A 62 21.10 -1.28 -5.44
C TYR A 62 20.37 -1.21 -6.79
N ASP A 63 20.38 -2.35 -7.50
CA ASP A 63 19.63 -2.52 -8.73
C ASP A 63 18.38 -3.36 -8.48
N PRO A 64 17.16 -2.80 -8.64
CA PRO A 64 15.94 -3.56 -8.45
C PRO A 64 15.88 -4.78 -9.38
N PRO A 65 15.35 -5.92 -8.92
CA PRO A 65 15.28 -7.12 -9.73
C PRO A 65 14.41 -6.91 -10.98
N PRO A 66 14.61 -7.71 -12.06
CA PRO A 66 13.95 -7.49 -13.34
C PRO A 66 12.42 -7.39 -13.30
N TYR A 67 11.76 -8.12 -12.39
CA TYR A 67 10.30 -8.08 -12.27
C TYR A 67 9.78 -6.75 -11.72
N ILE A 68 10.53 -6.09 -10.83
CA ILE A 68 10.18 -4.76 -10.29
C ILE A 68 10.29 -3.71 -11.40
N LYS A 69 11.34 -3.78 -12.22
CA LYS A 69 11.52 -2.89 -13.37
C LYS A 69 10.42 -3.08 -14.41
N ALA A 70 10.08 -4.34 -14.73
CA ALA A 70 9.00 -4.64 -15.65
C ALA A 70 7.64 -4.16 -15.13
N GLU A 71 7.39 -4.28 -13.83
CA GLU A 71 6.18 -3.75 -13.21
C GLU A 71 6.17 -2.22 -13.20
N TRP A 72 7.31 -1.57 -12.97
CA TRP A 72 7.43 -0.12 -13.09
C TRP A 72 7.06 0.35 -14.49
N ASP A 73 7.61 -0.29 -15.54
CA ASP A 73 7.30 0.04 -16.93
C ASP A 73 5.82 -0.16 -17.24
N TYR A 74 5.22 -1.25 -16.75
CA TYR A 74 3.78 -1.48 -16.87
C TYR A 74 2.97 -0.36 -16.21
N CYS A 75 3.35 0.03 -14.99
CA CYS A 75 2.64 1.05 -14.22
C CYS A 75 2.76 2.43 -14.86
N ALA A 76 3.94 2.82 -15.34
CA ALA A 76 4.19 4.11 -16.00
C ALA A 76 3.31 4.32 -17.25
N ASN A 77 2.89 3.22 -17.89
CA ASN A 77 1.99 3.23 -19.06
C ASN A 77 0.51 3.02 -18.68
N HIS A 78 0.18 2.86 -17.40
CA HIS A 78 -1.18 2.59 -16.95
C HIS A 78 -1.95 3.88 -16.64
N LYS A 79 -3.26 3.90 -16.93
CA LYS A 79 -4.14 5.06 -16.69
C LYS A 79 -4.17 5.55 -15.23
N TRP A 80 -3.85 4.66 -14.28
CA TRP A 80 -3.86 4.94 -12.84
C TRP A 80 -2.46 5.20 -12.27
N TYR A 81 -1.45 5.40 -13.13
CA TYR A 81 -0.07 5.67 -12.71
C TYR A 81 0.02 6.79 -11.69
N GLY A 82 -0.65 7.92 -11.96
CA GLY A 82 -0.67 9.06 -11.05
C GLY A 82 -1.23 8.73 -9.67
N SER A 83 -2.29 7.92 -9.61
CA SER A 83 -2.91 7.50 -8.34
C SER A 83 -1.97 6.62 -7.51
N ALA A 84 -1.23 5.71 -8.14
CA ALA A 84 -0.19 4.93 -7.47
C ALA A 84 0.98 5.80 -7.00
N MET A 85 1.38 6.80 -7.79
CA MET A 85 2.43 7.75 -7.39
C MET A 85 2.01 8.62 -6.20
N GLN A 86 0.72 8.96 -6.07
CA GLN A 86 0.23 9.61 -4.85
C GLN A 86 0.46 8.73 -3.62
N VAL A 87 0.24 7.41 -3.72
CA VAL A 87 0.55 6.50 -2.61
C VAL A 87 2.07 6.49 -2.33
N VAL A 88 2.92 6.40 -3.36
CA VAL A 88 4.40 6.43 -3.19
C VAL A 88 4.85 7.68 -2.44
N LEU A 89 4.37 8.86 -2.85
CA LEU A 89 4.75 10.12 -2.23
C LEU A 89 4.32 10.17 -0.76
N ASN A 90 3.08 9.77 -0.47
CA ASN A 90 2.54 9.84 0.89
C ASN A 90 3.01 8.68 1.80
N ASP A 91 3.56 7.59 1.25
CA ASP A 91 4.16 6.48 2.03
C ASP A 91 5.53 6.87 2.61
N LEU A 92 6.31 7.67 1.88
CA LEU A 92 7.65 8.10 2.29
C LEU A 92 7.66 9.35 3.17
N TYR A 93 6.74 10.28 2.93
CA TYR A 93 6.58 11.47 3.75
C TYR A 93 5.55 11.18 4.84
N ALA A 94 6.01 10.57 5.92
CA ALA A 94 5.29 10.62 7.18
C ALA A 94 4.91 12.08 7.45
N PHE A 95 3.67 12.30 7.86
CA PHE A 95 3.06 13.61 8.10
C PHE A 95 4.06 14.61 8.72
N ASP A 96 4.02 15.84 8.22
CA ASP A 96 4.74 16.99 8.79
C ASP A 96 4.71 16.92 10.33
N PRO A 97 5.86 16.79 11.01
CA PRO A 97 5.91 16.53 12.45
C PRO A 97 5.28 17.65 13.28
N ASP A 98 5.12 18.85 12.69
CA ASP A 98 4.48 19.99 13.33
C ASP A 98 2.95 20.03 13.08
N LYS A 99 2.42 19.14 12.24
CA LYS A 99 0.98 19.00 11.98
C LYS A 99 0.37 17.87 12.83
N ILE A 100 -0.63 18.24 13.60
CA ILE A 100 -1.54 17.28 14.24
C ILE A 100 -2.65 17.00 13.22
N VAL A 101 -2.77 15.74 12.84
CA VAL A 101 -3.77 15.26 11.87
C VAL A 101 -4.67 14.27 12.59
N GLU A 102 -5.97 14.54 12.61
CA GLU A 102 -6.97 13.69 13.26
C GLU A 102 -7.74 12.90 12.21
N LEU A 103 -8.01 11.62 12.48
CA LEU A 103 -8.71 10.75 11.52
C LEU A 103 -10.12 11.28 11.18
N ASP A 104 -10.77 11.93 12.15
CA ASP A 104 -12.11 12.51 12.01
C ASP A 104 -12.17 13.58 10.90
N GLU A 105 -11.05 14.24 10.59
CA GLU A 105 -10.96 15.21 9.48
C GLU A 105 -11.22 14.55 8.12
N PHE A 106 -11.01 13.23 8.01
CA PHE A 106 -11.23 12.44 6.80
C PHE A 106 -12.51 11.60 6.86
N GLY A 107 -13.30 11.68 7.93
CA GLY A 107 -14.45 10.80 8.15
C GLY A 107 -15.46 10.79 6.99
N ASP A 108 -15.73 11.95 6.39
CA ASP A 108 -16.61 12.07 5.22
C ASP A 108 -16.01 11.43 3.96
N ILE A 109 -14.71 11.62 3.73
CA ILE A 109 -14.00 11.02 2.58
C ILE A 109 -13.99 9.50 2.73
N ILE A 110 -13.66 8.99 3.92
CA ILE A 110 -13.65 7.55 4.21
C ILE A 110 -15.07 7.00 4.06
N GLY A 111 -16.08 7.63 4.65
CA GLY A 111 -17.46 7.17 4.58
C GLY A 111 -18.06 7.12 3.17
N ARG A 112 -17.58 7.96 2.25
CA ARG A 112 -18.00 7.94 0.84
C ARG A 112 -17.31 6.88 0.00
N ASN A 113 -16.06 6.54 0.33
CA ASN A 113 -15.20 5.72 -0.54
C ASN A 113 -14.91 4.32 0.01
N PHE A 114 -15.10 4.10 1.31
CA PHE A 114 -14.94 2.81 1.95
C PHE A 114 -16.29 2.12 2.16
N ARG A 115 -16.47 0.97 1.52
CA ARG A 115 -17.66 0.13 1.61
C ARG A 115 -17.57 -0.73 2.86
N GLN A 116 -17.88 -0.13 4.01
CA GLN A 116 -17.95 -0.85 5.28
C GLN A 116 -19.05 -1.93 5.21
N PRO A 117 -18.74 -3.22 5.45
CA PRO A 117 -19.77 -4.25 5.51
C PRO A 117 -20.63 -4.12 6.78
N ASP A 118 -21.92 -4.41 6.66
CA ASP A 118 -22.90 -4.32 7.76
C ASP A 118 -22.57 -5.28 8.91
N GLU A 119 -22.06 -6.48 8.60
CA GLU A 119 -21.63 -7.48 9.57
C GLU A 119 -20.30 -7.12 10.25
N GLY A 120 -19.57 -6.14 9.71
CA GLY A 120 -18.24 -5.76 10.16
C GLY A 120 -17.10 -6.51 9.46
N LEU A 121 -15.92 -5.89 9.43
CA LEU A 121 -14.74 -6.44 8.76
C LEU A 121 -14.33 -7.78 9.40
N GLY A 122 -14.22 -8.82 8.60
CA GLY A 122 -13.88 -10.16 9.07
C GLY A 122 -15.08 -11.02 9.42
N PHE A 123 -16.29 -10.47 9.40
CA PHE A 123 -17.54 -11.23 9.52
C PHE A 123 -18.37 -11.19 8.23
N ASP A 124 -17.93 -10.38 7.28
CA ASP A 124 -18.44 -10.34 5.94
C ASP A 124 -17.99 -11.57 5.13
N GLY A 125 -18.76 -11.95 4.11
CA GLY A 125 -18.48 -13.12 3.26
C GLY A 125 -17.31 -12.94 2.29
N SER A 126 -16.48 -11.90 2.45
CA SER A 126 -15.40 -11.58 1.52
C SER A 126 -14.26 -12.61 1.60
N PRO A 127 -13.50 -12.78 0.50
CA PRO A 127 -12.35 -13.69 0.48
C PRO A 127 -11.26 -13.29 1.50
N VAL A 128 -11.26 -12.05 1.99
CA VAL A 128 -10.27 -11.53 2.94
C VAL A 128 -10.77 -11.43 4.38
N ALA A 129 -11.99 -11.88 4.66
CA ALA A 129 -12.53 -11.88 6.01
C ALA A 129 -11.63 -12.65 7.01
N HIS A 130 -10.97 -13.71 6.53
CA HIS A 130 -10.00 -14.44 7.34
C HIS A 130 -8.78 -13.59 7.73
N MET A 131 -8.29 -12.71 6.84
CA MET A 131 -7.16 -11.82 7.11
C MET A 131 -7.51 -10.84 8.24
N TRP A 132 -8.72 -10.27 8.21
CA TRP A 132 -9.24 -9.41 9.28
C TRP A 132 -9.34 -10.17 10.60
N ARG A 133 -9.93 -11.36 10.63
CA ARG A 133 -10.02 -12.18 11.86
C ARG A 133 -8.66 -12.55 12.42
N THR A 134 -7.68 -12.84 11.57
CA THR A 134 -6.29 -13.07 12.00
C THR A 134 -5.69 -11.83 12.67
N MET A 135 -5.96 -10.62 12.18
CA MET A 135 -5.48 -9.39 12.84
C MET A 135 -6.25 -9.07 14.13
N ILE A 136 -7.56 -9.32 14.18
CA ILE A 136 -8.39 -9.10 15.36
C ILE A 136 -8.00 -10.09 16.48
N TRP A 137 -7.71 -11.34 16.11
CA TRP A 137 -7.36 -12.41 17.04
C TRP A 137 -6.08 -13.15 16.63
N PRO A 138 -4.91 -12.49 16.74
CA PRO A 138 -3.64 -13.02 16.22
C PRO A 138 -3.16 -14.29 16.92
N ASN A 139 -3.69 -14.57 18.12
CA ASN A 139 -3.33 -15.75 18.92
C ASN A 139 -4.45 -16.79 19.00
N ASN A 140 -5.52 -16.65 18.22
CA ASN A 140 -6.65 -17.59 18.27
C ASN A 140 -6.49 -18.69 17.20
N PHE A 141 -6.04 -19.86 17.66
CA PHE A 141 -5.80 -21.04 16.83
C PHE A 141 -6.86 -22.14 17.03
N LEU A 142 -7.94 -21.85 17.78
CA LEU A 142 -9.04 -22.74 18.12
C LEU A 142 -10.37 -22.23 17.57
#